data_AF-A0A1G3UAQ7-F1
#
_entry.id   AF-A0A1G3UAQ7-F1
#
_cell.length_a   1.000
_cell.length_b   1.000
_cell.length_c   1.000
_cell.angle_alpha   90.00
_cell.angle_beta   90.00
_cell.angle_gamma   90.00
#
_symmetry.space_group_name_H-M   'P 1'
#
loop_
_entity.id
_entity.type
_entity.pdbx_description
1 polymer ?
#
loop_
_entity_poly.entity_id
_entity_poly.type
_entity_poly.pdbx_seq_one_letter_code
_entity_poly.pdbx_strand_id
1 'polypeptide(L)' 'MALQIINEINKSVTFRFDDAKNRVINIKTNRDVEVDEFLDIQYILDCNKIRYSFEKNFEIQILN' A
#
# COMPACT_ATOMS: atom_id res chain seq x y z
N MET A 1 11.91 -3.03 0.40
CA MET A 1 11.24 -2.36 1.54
C MET A 1 11.54 -3.13 2.83
N ALA A 2 11.56 -2.47 4.00
CA ALA A 2 11.82 -3.17 5.27
C ALA A 2 10.64 -4.06 5.67
N LEU A 3 10.91 -5.24 6.25
CA LEU A 3 9.90 -6.23 6.64
C LEU A 3 8.86 -5.67 7.61
N GLN A 4 9.28 -4.79 8.53
CA GLN A 4 8.37 -4.15 9.48
C GLN A 4 7.28 -3.33 8.77
N ILE A 5 7.65 -2.60 7.71
CA ILE A 5 6.72 -1.75 6.95
C ILE A 5 5.73 -2.63 6.18
N ILE A 6 6.24 -3.71 5.56
CA ILE A 6 5.41 -4.72 4.89
C ILE A 6 4.38 -5.31 5.87
N ASN A 7 4.80 -5.62 7.09
CA ASN A 7 3.92 -6.16 8.12
C ASN A 7 2.84 -5.16 8.56
N GLU A 8 3.16 -3.86 8.69
CA GLU A 8 2.16 -2.84 8.98
C GLU A 8 1.14 -2.71 7.85
N ILE A 9 1.60 -2.65 6.59
CA ILE A 9 0.72 -2.64 5.40
C ILE A 9 -0.12 -3.91 5.31
N ASN A 10 0.33 -5.05 5.85
CA ASN A 10 -0.43 -6.29 5.81
C ASN A 10 -1.47 -6.43 6.93
N LYS A 11 -1.46 -5.55 7.95
CA LYS A 11 -2.49 -5.49 9.00
C LYS A 11 -3.77 -4.79 8.55
N SER A 12 -3.66 -3.97 7.52
CA SER A 12 -4.75 -3.43 6.71
C SER A 12 -5.89 -4.42 6.47
N VAL A 13 -7.11 -3.93 6.32
CA VAL A 13 -8.29 -4.74 5.97
C VAL A 13 -8.41 -4.87 4.45
N THR A 14 -8.08 -3.81 3.69
CA THR A 14 -8.36 -3.71 2.25
C THR A 14 -7.12 -3.66 1.37
N PHE A 15 -5.94 -3.47 1.96
CA PHE A 15 -4.68 -3.44 1.22
C PHE A 15 -3.71 -4.53 1.66
N ARG A 16 -2.89 -5.01 0.73
CA ARG A 16 -1.80 -5.96 1.00
C ARG A 16 -0.57 -5.59 0.19
N PHE A 17 0.60 -5.94 0.70
CA PHE A 17 1.83 -5.86 -0.09
C PHE A 17 1.99 -7.12 -0.95
N ASP A 18 2.18 -6.92 -2.26
CA ASP A 18 2.54 -7.93 -3.25
C ASP A 18 4.07 -7.88 -3.44
N ASP A 19 4.78 -8.81 -2.78
CA ASP A 19 6.24 -8.94 -2.87
C ASP A 19 6.74 -9.22 -4.28
N ALA A 20 5.95 -9.94 -5.11
CA ALA A 20 6.37 -10.29 -6.46
C ALA A 20 6.40 -9.07 -7.39
N LYS A 21 5.52 -8.09 -7.14
CA LYS A 21 5.42 -6.85 -7.94
C LYS A 21 5.98 -5.62 -7.23
N ASN A 22 6.44 -5.77 -5.99
CA ASN A 22 6.89 -4.67 -5.14
C ASN A 22 5.84 -3.54 -5.08
N ARG A 23 4.59 -3.89 -4.77
CA ARG A 23 3.42 -3.01 -4.89
C ARG A 23 2.45 -3.23 -3.75
N VAL A 24 1.77 -2.19 -3.29
CA VAL A 24 0.58 -2.32 -2.44
C VAL A 24 -0.65 -2.45 -3.33
N ILE A 25 -1.41 -3.52 -3.16
CA ILE A 25 -2.60 -3.82 -3.94
C ILE A 25 -3.85 -3.71 -3.09
N ASN A 26 -4.93 -3.19 -3.68
CA ASN A 26 -6.26 -3.27 -3.09
C ASN A 26 -6.84 -4.67 -3.33
N ILE A 27 -7.18 -5.38 -2.26
CA ILE A 27 -7.75 -6.73 -2.34
C ILE A 27 -9.28 -6.74 -2.43
N LYS A 28 -9.95 -5.59 -2.28
CA LYS A 28 -11.40 -5.46 -2.50
C LYS A 28 -11.69 -5.07 -3.95
N THR A 29 -12.62 -5.79 -4.58
CA THR A 29 -13.03 -5.62 -5.98
C THR A 29 -14.23 -4.68 -6.17
N ASN A 30 -14.91 -4.27 -5.09
CA ASN A 30 -16.12 -3.44 -5.14
C ASN A 30 -15.96 -2.12 -4.40
N ARG A 31 -16.81 -1.16 -4.77
CA ARG A 31 -16.82 0.31 -4.56
C ARG A 31 -16.51 0.89 -3.16
N ASP A 32 -16.18 0.07 -2.18
CA ASP A 32 -15.83 0.48 -0.82
C ASP A 32 -14.31 0.43 -0.66
N VAL A 33 -13.61 1.27 -1.42
CA VAL A 33 -12.20 1.55 -1.13
C VAL A 33 -12.16 2.36 0.15
N GLU A 34 -11.52 1.80 1.18
CA GLU A 34 -11.28 2.50 2.44
C GLU A 34 -10.20 3.56 2.21
N VAL A 35 -10.63 4.76 1.83
CA VAL A 35 -9.72 5.88 1.52
C VAL A 35 -8.84 6.23 2.73
N ASP A 36 -9.37 6.12 3.95
CA ASP A 36 -8.62 6.36 5.17
C ASP A 36 -7.44 5.39 5.30
N GLU A 37 -7.68 4.11 5.02
CA GLU A 37 -6.64 3.07 5.05
C GLU A 37 -5.58 3.29 3.95
N PHE A 38 -6.00 3.78 2.79
CA PHE A 38 -5.09 4.17 1.72
C PHE A 38 -4.20 5.38 2.10
N LEU A 39 -4.75 6.34 2.83
CA LEU A 39 -4.01 7.50 3.35
C LEU A 39 -3.06 7.10 4.48
N ASP A 40 -3.46 6.19 5.35
CA ASP A 40 -2.59 5.64 6.40
C ASP A 40 -1.37 4.93 5.81
N ILE A 41 -1.57 4.15 4.73
CA ILE A 41 -0.46 3.50 4.02
C ILE A 41 0.47 4.55 3.38
N GLN A 42 -0.06 5.58 2.74
CA GLN A 42 0.75 6.69 2.22
C GLN A 42 1.59 7.33 3.32
N TYR A 43 0.97 7.62 4.47
CA TYR A 43 1.68 8.19 5.62
C TYR A 43 2.82 7.29 6.10
N ILE A 44 2.59 5.97 6.21
CA ILE A 44 3.64 4.99 6.56
C ILE A 44 4.80 5.06 5.55
N LEU A 45 4.51 5.09 4.25
CA LEU A 45 5.52 5.15 3.20
C LEU A 45 6.32 6.46 3.26
N ASP A 46 5.64 7.60 3.44
CA ASP A 46 6.24 8.92 3.55
C ASP A 46 7.16 9.05 4.77
N CYS A 47 6.70 8.59 5.95
CA CYS A 47 7.50 8.59 7.17
C CYS A 47 8.80 7.77 7.03
N ASN A 48 8.77 6.73 6.21
CA ASN A 48 9.93 5.87 5.94
C ASN A 48 10.72 6.29 4.69
N LYS A 49 10.40 7.45 4.09
CA LYS A 49 11.04 7.99 2.89
C LYS A 49 11.04 7.02 1.71
N ILE A 50 10.00 6.20 1.61
CA ILE A 50 9.83 5.25 0.51
C ILE A 50 9.27 6.01 -0.68
N ARG A 51 9.94 5.91 -1.83
CA ARG A 51 9.44 6.49 -3.08
C ARG A 51 8.36 5.58 -3.66
N TYR A 52 7.26 6.17 -4.10
CA TYR A 52 6.17 5.43 -4.72
C TYR A 52 5.45 6.24 -5.80
N SER A 53 4.65 5.57 -6.60
CA SER A 53 3.71 6.18 -7.55
C SER A 53 2.33 5.55 -7.43
N PHE A 54 1.29 6.33 -7.70
CA PHE A 54 -0.08 5.84 -7.74
C PHE A 54 -0.41 5.16 -9.06
N GLU A 55 -1.23 4.13 -8.94
CA GLU A 55 -1.67 3.30 -10.03
C GLU A 55 -3.20 3.24 -10.05
N LYS A 56 -3.77 2.63 -11.08
CA LYS A 56 -5.22 2.41 -11.15
C LYS A 56 -5.67 1.55 -9.96
N ASN A 57 -6.94 1.66 -9.58
CA ASN A 57 -7.56 0.87 -8.50
C ASN A 57 -6.96 1.10 -7.10
N PHE A 58 -6.45 2.31 -6.83
CA PHE A 58 -5.83 2.64 -5.54
C PHE A 58 -4.62 1.74 -5.21
N GLU A 59 -3.91 1.31 -6.24
CA GLU A 59 -2.66 0.58 -6.07
C GLU A 59 -1.48 1.57 -5.88
N ILE A 60 -0.46 1.15 -5.14
CA ILE A 60 0.74 1.95 -4.89
C ILE A 60 1.97 1.17 -5.34
N GLN A 61 2.59 1.58 -6.42
CA GLN A 61 3.85 1.01 -6.89
C GLN A 61 5.02 1.55 -6.07
N ILE A 62 5.83 0.68 -5.48
CA ILE A 62 7.07 1.10 -4.82
C ILE A 62 8.15 1.31 -5.88
N LEU A 63 8.84 2.44 -5.81
CA LEU A 63 9.93 2.84 -6.69
C LEU A 63 11.28 2.59 -5.99
N ASN A 64 12.28 2.22 -6.78
CA ASN A 64 13.66 2.04 -6.31
C ASN A 64 14.39 3.38 -6.15
#